data_AF-A0A074WTW8-F1
#
_entry.id   AF-A0A074WTW8-F1
#
_cell.length_a   1.000
_cell.length_b   1.000
_cell.length_c   1.000
_cell.angle_alpha   90.00
_cell.angle_beta   90.00
_cell.angle_gamma   90.00
#
_symmetry.space_group_name_H-M   'P 1'
#
loop_
_entity.id
_entity.type
_entity.pdbx_description
1 polymer ?
#
loop_
_entity_poly.entity_id
_entity_poly.type
_entity_poly.pdbx_seq_one_letter_code
_entity_poly.pdbx_strand_id
1 'polypeptide(L)'
;MRSFILLSAAAALTLASPVPQELDFSLIDTVETPSNVTIPTNTDELVVVYDSDSAAAAVQTSVLTGQTEIDISNSTTNSTSSSTLRRRGTCAVQASGSGPVPSPDTASAFLSYSAFASAASAAATPSGYTQAFKNLNASNNAYGYLGFTNLASYDSEKCASKCNAISGCAAFNLYYERDPSKDPGTGCENPSSTTNIKCVFWGGPVTSSNANNAGQFRSKFQVVIAGSNGYVNNTIEPADGFSSPNYYGNTAIDAPVDCNGQSTFLGSKVFTGGPFDASLCAAACDAQSATNLKANKATCKFFNTYILSRNNVAIGQYCNLYSQTWANSYATYTGSNSGGNKYTVSYSYGFSASADAGTCKKP
;
A
#
# COMPACT_ATOMS: atom_id res chain seq x y z
N MET A 1 41.40 -26.73 55.46
CA MET A 1 40.75 -26.90 54.14
C MET A 1 39.29 -26.48 54.31
N ARG A 2 38.88 -25.38 53.65
CA ARG A 2 37.77 -25.31 52.65
C ARG A 2 36.38 -25.61 53.25
N SER A 3 35.36 -24.76 53.22
CA SER A 3 34.98 -23.71 52.26
C SER A 3 33.97 -22.75 52.89
N PHE A 4 34.04 -21.47 52.53
CA PHE A 4 32.96 -20.49 52.70
C PHE A 4 32.02 -20.58 51.49
N ILE A 5 30.72 -20.71 51.73
CA ILE A 5 29.68 -20.60 50.69
C ILE A 5 29.13 -19.17 50.77
N LEU A 6 29.52 -18.34 49.80
CA LEU A 6 28.92 -17.04 49.53
C LEU A 6 27.65 -17.26 48.71
N LEU A 7 26.48 -16.97 49.29
CA LEU A 7 25.22 -16.89 48.56
C LEU A 7 25.17 -15.53 47.84
N SER A 8 25.43 -15.54 46.54
CA SER A 8 25.25 -14.38 45.66
C SER A 8 23.76 -14.17 45.39
N ALA A 9 23.19 -13.10 45.93
CA ALA A 9 21.85 -12.65 45.56
C ALA A 9 21.88 -12.07 44.13
N ALA A 10 21.39 -12.83 43.16
CA ALA A 10 21.13 -12.31 41.82
C ALA A 10 19.82 -11.53 41.86
N ALA A 11 19.91 -10.19 41.84
CA ALA A 11 18.77 -9.33 41.58
C ALA A 11 18.31 -9.56 40.14
N ALA A 12 17.18 -10.25 39.97
CA ALA A 12 16.51 -10.34 38.68
C ALA A 12 16.00 -8.94 38.33
N LEU A 13 16.68 -8.26 37.38
CA LEU A 13 16.07 -7.12 36.70
C LEU A 13 14.88 -7.65 35.91
N THR A 14 13.68 -7.47 36.44
CA THR A 14 12.45 -7.56 35.65
C THR A 14 12.52 -6.44 34.63
N LEU A 15 12.98 -6.74 33.41
CA LEU A 15 12.72 -5.89 32.26
C LEU A 15 11.20 -5.74 32.20
N ALA A 16 10.70 -4.52 32.45
CA ALA A 16 9.30 -4.21 32.20
C ALA A 16 9.03 -4.59 30.74
N SER A 17 8.25 -5.65 30.53
CA SER A 17 7.79 -5.98 29.20
C SER A 17 7.01 -4.76 28.68
N PRO A 18 7.29 -4.28 27.46
CA PRO A 18 6.45 -3.24 26.87
C PRO A 18 5.00 -3.70 26.95
N VAL A 19 4.12 -2.84 27.47
CA VAL A 19 2.68 -3.05 27.30
C VAL A 19 2.45 -2.86 25.81
N PRO A 20 1.92 -3.86 25.08
CA PRO A 20 1.70 -3.74 23.66
C PRO A 20 0.93 -2.47 23.38
N GLN A 21 1.47 -1.59 22.54
CA GLN A 21 0.70 -0.45 22.09
C GLN A 21 -0.44 -0.96 21.22
N GLU A 22 -1.63 -1.08 21.82
CA GLU A 22 -2.81 -1.58 21.12
C GLU A 22 -3.24 -0.60 20.04
N LEU A 23 -3.74 -1.15 18.93
CA LEU A 23 -4.44 -0.36 17.92
C LEU A 23 -5.59 0.40 18.57
N ASP A 24 -5.76 1.67 18.18
CA ASP A 24 -6.96 2.40 18.54
C ASP A 24 -8.15 1.83 17.74
N PHE A 25 -8.85 0.85 18.33
CA PHE A 25 -10.01 0.22 17.69
C PHE A 25 -11.15 1.20 17.44
N SER A 26 -11.28 2.23 18.28
CA SER A 26 -12.28 3.29 18.08
C SER A 26 -12.03 4.11 16.82
N LEU A 27 -10.76 4.23 16.42
CA LEU A 27 -10.34 4.89 15.18
C LEU A 27 -10.57 4.00 13.94
N ILE A 28 -10.27 2.71 14.04
CA ILE A 28 -10.26 1.86 12.83
C ILE A 28 -11.59 1.20 12.57
N ASP A 29 -12.41 0.89 13.58
CA ASP A 29 -13.69 0.17 13.39
C ASP A 29 -14.70 0.96 12.54
N THR A 30 -14.56 2.29 12.45
CA THR A 30 -15.35 3.17 11.57
C THR A 30 -14.87 3.18 10.13
N VAL A 31 -13.61 2.85 9.87
CA VAL A 31 -13.02 2.89 8.53
C VAL A 31 -13.69 1.82 7.65
N GLU A 32 -14.30 2.28 6.57
CA GLU A 32 -14.93 1.40 5.59
C GLU A 32 -13.91 0.49 4.91
N THR A 33 -14.31 -0.75 4.63
CA THR A 33 -13.46 -1.66 3.87
C THR A 33 -13.50 -1.27 2.39
N PRO A 34 -12.37 -0.94 1.75
CA PRO A 34 -12.38 -0.55 0.35
C PRO A 34 -12.93 -1.65 -0.54
N SER A 35 -13.76 -1.27 -1.51
CA SER A 35 -14.26 -2.19 -2.52
C SER A 35 -13.14 -2.62 -3.49
N ASN A 36 -13.29 -3.78 -4.11
CA ASN A 36 -12.34 -4.25 -5.12
C ASN A 36 -12.28 -3.29 -6.30
N VAL A 37 -11.06 -2.92 -6.69
CA VAL A 37 -10.82 -2.04 -7.83
C VAL A 37 -11.30 -2.70 -9.12
N THR A 38 -12.15 -1.99 -9.85
CA THR A 38 -12.56 -2.39 -11.20
C THR A 38 -11.76 -1.59 -12.22
N ILE A 39 -10.85 -2.26 -12.92
CA ILE A 39 -10.03 -1.63 -13.96
C ILE A 39 -10.90 -1.43 -15.21
N PRO A 40 -10.98 -0.20 -15.75
CA PRO A 40 -11.69 0.05 -17.01
C PRO A 40 -11.15 -0.82 -18.16
N THR A 41 -12.03 -1.26 -19.06
CA THR A 41 -11.66 -2.02 -20.27
C THR A 41 -11.94 -1.25 -21.56
N ASN A 42 -12.53 -0.05 -21.46
CA ASN A 42 -12.97 0.77 -22.59
C ASN A 42 -12.09 2.01 -22.84
N THR A 43 -10.90 2.03 -22.22
CA THR A 43 -9.85 3.02 -22.39
C THR A 43 -8.50 2.30 -22.40
N ASP A 44 -7.53 2.85 -23.11
CA ASP A 44 -6.17 2.28 -23.19
C ASP A 44 -5.30 2.67 -22.00
N GLU A 45 -5.68 3.73 -21.29
CA GLU A 45 -4.96 4.25 -20.14
C GLU A 45 -5.93 5.00 -19.21
N LEU A 46 -5.62 4.96 -17.92
CA LEU A 46 -6.16 5.81 -16.89
C LEU A 46 -5.02 6.05 -15.91
N VAL A 47 -4.68 7.31 -15.61
CA VAL A 47 -3.70 7.63 -14.57
C VAL A 47 -4.40 8.44 -13.50
N VAL A 48 -4.25 8.03 -12.24
CA VAL A 48 -4.68 8.84 -11.09
C VAL A 48 -3.51 9.73 -10.70
N VAL A 49 -3.71 11.03 -10.81
CA VAL A 49 -2.75 12.04 -10.36
C VAL A 49 -2.94 12.25 -8.88
N TYR A 50 -1.85 12.21 -8.13
CA TYR A 50 -1.82 12.46 -6.69
C TYR A 50 -1.01 13.72 -6.39
N ASP A 51 -1.61 14.63 -5.63
CA ASP A 51 -0.98 15.86 -5.13
C ASP A 51 -0.62 15.68 -3.65
N SER A 52 0.65 15.33 -3.39
CA SER A 52 1.18 15.06 -2.05
C SER A 52 1.17 16.30 -1.15
N ASP A 53 1.49 17.48 -1.72
CA ASP A 53 1.49 18.75 -0.98
C ASP A 53 0.07 19.14 -0.54
N SER A 54 -0.91 18.98 -1.44
CA SER A 54 -2.32 19.19 -1.12
C SER A 54 -2.80 18.23 -0.02
N ALA A 55 -2.42 16.96 -0.10
CA ALA A 55 -2.79 15.95 0.88
C ALA A 55 -2.19 16.24 2.26
N ALA A 56 -0.90 16.60 2.32
CA ALA A 56 -0.22 17.01 3.54
C ALA A 56 -0.89 18.24 4.19
N ALA A 57 -1.26 19.25 3.39
CA ALA A 57 -1.97 20.43 3.89
C ALA A 57 -3.37 20.10 4.44
N ALA A 58 -4.10 19.18 3.78
CA ALA A 58 -5.39 18.68 4.27
C ALA A 58 -5.25 17.93 5.60
N VAL A 59 -4.19 17.12 5.75
CA VAL A 59 -3.87 16.45 7.01
C VAL A 59 -3.60 17.45 8.12
N GLN A 60 -2.76 18.46 7.90
CA GLN A 60 -2.46 19.48 8.92
C GLN A 60 -3.76 20.14 9.43
N THR A 61 -4.64 20.54 8.51
CA THR A 61 -5.92 21.18 8.84
C THR A 61 -6.83 20.24 9.65
N SER A 62 -6.92 18.98 9.24
CA SER A 62 -7.77 17.97 9.89
C SER A 62 -7.29 17.65 11.31
N VAL A 63 -5.97 17.50 11.49
CA VAL A 63 -5.38 17.25 12.82
C VAL A 63 -5.57 18.46 13.75
N LEU A 64 -5.42 19.69 13.25
CA LEU A 64 -5.66 20.90 14.04
C LEU A 64 -7.12 21.07 14.47
N THR A 65 -8.06 20.45 13.75
CA THR A 65 -9.49 20.40 14.11
C THR A 65 -9.87 19.15 14.92
N GLY A 66 -8.88 18.35 15.32
CA GLY A 66 -9.07 17.19 16.20
C GLY A 66 -9.47 15.90 15.49
N GLN A 67 -9.41 15.85 14.16
CA GLN A 67 -9.72 14.63 13.40
C GLN A 67 -8.58 13.62 13.48
N THR A 68 -8.95 12.34 13.45
CA THR A 68 -8.02 11.21 13.52
C THR A 68 -8.14 10.28 12.31
N GLU A 69 -9.33 10.16 11.74
CA GLU A 69 -9.59 9.55 10.42
C GLU A 69 -9.67 10.66 9.37
N ILE A 70 -8.83 10.57 8.35
CA ILE A 70 -8.65 11.64 7.35
C ILE A 70 -8.67 11.02 5.95
N ASP A 71 -9.69 11.35 5.18
CA ASP A 71 -9.79 10.99 3.78
C ASP A 71 -9.05 12.03 2.91
N ILE A 72 -8.06 11.57 2.14
CA ILE A 72 -7.28 12.40 1.21
C ILE A 72 -7.70 12.21 -0.26
N SER A 73 -8.86 11.61 -0.52
CA SER A 73 -9.39 11.39 -1.86
C SER A 73 -9.49 12.67 -2.70
N ASN A 74 -9.74 13.82 -2.07
CA ASN A 74 -9.77 15.13 -2.74
C ASN A 74 -8.41 15.58 -3.31
N SER A 75 -7.30 14.97 -2.88
CA SER A 75 -5.95 15.21 -3.41
C SER A 75 -5.61 14.26 -4.56
N THR A 76 -6.58 13.47 -5.03
CA THR A 76 -6.47 12.60 -6.20
C THR A 76 -7.39 13.06 -7.31
N THR A 77 -6.92 13.00 -8.56
CA THR A 77 -7.74 13.30 -9.73
C THR A 77 -7.46 12.32 -10.86
N ASN A 78 -8.50 11.87 -11.55
CA ASN A 78 -8.33 11.03 -12.73
C ASN A 78 -7.86 11.90 -13.90
N SER A 79 -6.61 11.72 -14.31
CA SER A 79 -6.12 12.19 -15.60
C SER A 79 -6.42 11.12 -16.64
N THR A 80 -7.61 11.21 -17.23
CA THR A 80 -7.84 10.53 -18.51
C THR A 80 -7.15 11.36 -19.59
N SER A 81 -6.06 10.84 -20.17
CA SER A 81 -5.69 11.24 -21.54
C SER A 81 -6.96 11.20 -22.39
N SER A 82 -7.23 12.27 -23.13
CA SER A 82 -8.44 12.58 -23.90
C SER A 82 -8.78 11.55 -25.01
N SER A 83 -8.81 10.26 -24.68
CA SER A 83 -9.54 9.25 -25.41
C SER A 83 -10.92 9.18 -24.75
N THR A 84 -11.93 9.56 -25.52
CA THR A 84 -13.34 9.57 -25.14
C THR A 84 -13.70 8.29 -24.42
N LEU A 85 -14.07 8.38 -23.13
CA LEU A 85 -14.76 7.29 -22.42
C LEU A 85 -15.86 6.77 -23.35
N ARG A 86 -15.67 5.59 -23.92
CA ARG A 86 -16.62 5.07 -24.91
C ARG A 86 -17.85 4.64 -24.15
N ARG A 87 -19.02 5.21 -24.51
CA ARG A 87 -20.32 4.80 -23.97
C ARG A 87 -20.45 3.29 -24.16
N ARG A 88 -20.72 2.57 -23.07
CA ARG A 88 -21.06 1.15 -23.12
C ARG A 88 -22.32 0.98 -23.95
N GLY A 89 -22.17 0.41 -25.12
CA GLY A 89 -23.25 0.05 -26.02
C GLY A 89 -23.22 -1.45 -26.23
N THR A 90 -24.38 -2.09 -26.28
CA THR A 90 -24.48 -3.51 -26.61
C THR A 90 -23.67 -3.82 -27.87
N CYS A 91 -22.70 -4.72 -27.77
CA CYS A 91 -21.82 -5.12 -28.86
C CYS A 91 -20.92 -4.01 -29.44
N ALA A 92 -20.69 -2.92 -28.69
CA ALA A 92 -19.75 -1.88 -29.09
C ALA A 92 -18.32 -2.44 -29.20
N VAL A 93 -17.62 -2.15 -30.29
CA VAL A 93 -16.25 -2.61 -30.53
C VAL A 93 -15.30 -2.01 -29.49
N GLN A 94 -14.50 -2.86 -28.87
CA GLN A 94 -13.45 -2.49 -27.92
C GLN A 94 -12.12 -2.27 -28.66
N ALA A 95 -11.19 -1.58 -28.01
CA ALA A 95 -9.83 -1.44 -28.54
C ALA A 95 -9.15 -2.81 -28.59
N SER A 96 -8.37 -3.05 -29.65
CA SER A 96 -7.55 -4.26 -29.75
C SER A 96 -6.32 -4.13 -28.88
N GLY A 97 -6.11 -5.10 -27.99
CA GLY A 97 -4.87 -5.25 -27.25
C GLY A 97 -3.71 -5.72 -28.13
N SER A 98 -2.49 -5.56 -27.62
CA SER A 98 -1.25 -5.88 -28.34
C SER A 98 -0.73 -7.30 -28.11
N GLY A 99 -1.35 -8.06 -27.20
CA GLY A 99 -0.94 -9.43 -26.90
C GLY A 99 -1.47 -10.45 -27.92
N PRO A 100 -0.84 -11.63 -28.02
CA PRO A 100 -1.34 -12.72 -28.86
C PRO A 100 -2.67 -13.26 -28.30
N VAL A 101 -3.58 -13.68 -29.18
CA VAL A 101 -4.80 -14.41 -28.82
C VAL A 101 -4.54 -15.91 -28.95
N PRO A 102 -4.60 -16.70 -27.86
CA PRO A 102 -4.37 -18.15 -27.93
C PRO A 102 -5.42 -18.88 -28.76
N SER A 103 -5.02 -19.98 -29.39
CA SER A 103 -5.92 -20.88 -30.12
C SER A 103 -6.00 -22.23 -29.42
N PRO A 104 -7.20 -22.74 -29.06
CA PRO A 104 -8.52 -22.13 -29.30
C PRO A 104 -8.78 -20.90 -28.42
N ASP A 105 -9.57 -19.93 -28.90
CA ASP A 105 -9.91 -18.70 -28.15
C ASP A 105 -10.90 -19.00 -27.01
N THR A 106 -10.36 -19.48 -25.89
CA THR A 106 -11.10 -19.83 -24.67
C THR A 106 -10.33 -19.35 -23.45
N ALA A 107 -11.04 -19.15 -22.34
CA ALA A 107 -10.40 -18.79 -21.07
C ALA A 107 -9.40 -19.85 -20.59
N SER A 108 -9.73 -21.14 -20.74
CA SER A 108 -8.83 -22.24 -20.36
C SER A 108 -7.55 -22.28 -21.20
N ALA A 109 -7.66 -22.08 -22.51
CA ALA A 109 -6.48 -21.98 -23.38
C ALA A 109 -5.65 -20.73 -23.07
N PHE A 110 -6.29 -19.61 -22.72
CA PHE A 110 -5.61 -18.40 -22.30
C PHE A 110 -4.78 -18.61 -21.02
N LEU A 111 -5.38 -19.21 -20.00
CA LEU A 111 -4.73 -19.50 -18.72
C LEU A 111 -3.59 -20.53 -18.82
N SER A 112 -3.60 -21.38 -19.86
CA SER A 112 -2.57 -22.41 -20.08
C SER A 112 -1.58 -22.04 -21.20
N TYR A 113 -1.67 -20.83 -21.75
CA TYR A 113 -0.83 -20.44 -22.89
C TYR A 113 0.63 -20.23 -22.45
N SER A 114 1.50 -21.16 -22.87
CA SER A 114 2.90 -21.23 -22.42
C SER A 114 3.73 -19.98 -22.77
N ALA A 115 3.38 -19.26 -23.83
CA ALA A 115 4.10 -18.04 -24.22
C ALA A 115 3.92 -16.92 -23.17
N PHE A 116 2.74 -16.80 -22.54
CA PHE A 116 2.52 -15.83 -21.45
C PHE A 116 3.37 -16.19 -20.24
N ALA A 117 3.37 -17.46 -19.85
CA ALA A 117 4.18 -17.94 -18.73
C ALA A 117 5.68 -17.76 -18.99
N SER A 118 6.12 -17.98 -20.23
CA SER A 118 7.51 -17.79 -20.65
C SER A 118 7.92 -16.32 -20.61
N ALA A 119 7.09 -15.41 -21.15
CA ALA A 119 7.35 -13.97 -21.12
C ALA A 119 7.41 -13.44 -19.68
N ALA A 120 6.42 -13.79 -18.85
CA ALA A 120 6.39 -13.40 -17.44
C ALA A 120 7.60 -13.94 -16.66
N SER A 121 7.99 -15.19 -16.90
CA SER A 121 9.14 -15.79 -16.21
C SER A 121 10.49 -15.23 -16.68
N ALA A 122 10.58 -14.76 -17.93
CA ALA A 122 11.79 -14.18 -18.50
C ALA A 122 11.94 -12.67 -18.23
N ALA A 123 10.85 -11.98 -17.85
CA ALA A 123 10.87 -10.55 -17.61
C ALA A 123 11.84 -10.19 -16.46
N ALA A 124 12.77 -9.27 -16.74
CA ALA A 124 13.73 -8.81 -15.76
C ALA A 124 13.05 -8.03 -14.62
N THR A 125 13.72 -7.97 -13.47
CA THR A 125 13.35 -7.03 -12.40
C THR A 125 13.93 -5.67 -12.74
N PRO A 126 13.10 -4.61 -12.86
CA PRO A 126 13.58 -3.26 -13.14
C PRO A 126 14.52 -2.73 -12.06
N SER A 127 15.41 -1.82 -12.44
CA SER A 127 16.32 -1.19 -11.48
C SER A 127 15.56 -0.44 -10.39
N GLY A 128 15.93 -0.65 -9.13
CA GLY A 128 15.25 -0.03 -7.98
C GLY A 128 13.97 -0.75 -7.52
N TYR A 129 13.62 -1.88 -8.13
CA TYR A 129 12.46 -2.68 -7.73
C TYR A 129 12.88 -4.06 -7.17
N THR A 130 11.97 -4.66 -6.41
CA THR A 130 12.01 -6.08 -6.03
C THR A 130 10.80 -6.80 -6.64
N GLN A 131 11.03 -7.95 -7.27
CA GLN A 131 9.94 -8.81 -7.76
C GLN A 131 9.28 -9.54 -6.58
N ALA A 132 8.03 -9.19 -6.28
CA ALA A 132 7.27 -9.77 -5.17
C ALA A 132 6.68 -11.15 -5.50
N PHE A 133 6.27 -11.34 -6.75
CA PHE A 133 5.80 -12.61 -7.29
C PHE A 133 5.94 -12.62 -8.81
N LYS A 134 5.83 -13.82 -9.39
CA LYS A 134 5.88 -14.01 -10.84
C LYS A 134 4.84 -14.99 -11.33
N ASN A 135 4.39 -14.78 -12.57
CA ASN A 135 3.55 -15.68 -13.34
C ASN A 135 2.31 -16.23 -12.61
N LEU A 136 1.57 -15.34 -11.93
CA LEU A 136 0.27 -15.69 -11.35
C LEU A 136 -0.87 -15.54 -12.37
N ASN A 137 -2.00 -16.18 -12.09
CA ASN A 137 -3.24 -16.09 -12.89
C ASN A 137 -4.26 -15.11 -12.28
N ALA A 138 -3.75 -14.09 -11.60
CA ALA A 138 -4.54 -13.04 -10.98
C ALA A 138 -3.75 -11.73 -10.91
N SER A 139 -4.45 -10.60 -11.04
CA SER A 139 -3.89 -9.27 -10.80
C SER A 139 -4.09 -8.86 -9.33
N ASN A 140 -3.41 -7.80 -8.91
CA ASN A 140 -3.54 -7.29 -7.57
C ASN A 140 -4.83 -6.50 -7.37
N ASN A 141 -5.25 -6.47 -6.11
CA ASN A 141 -6.14 -5.49 -5.52
C ASN A 141 -5.41 -4.93 -4.30
N ALA A 142 -4.47 -4.01 -4.54
CA ALA A 142 -3.59 -3.45 -3.52
C ALA A 142 -4.09 -2.07 -3.04
N TYR A 143 -3.38 -1.49 -2.06
CA TYR A 143 -3.71 -0.17 -1.53
C TYR A 143 -3.40 0.95 -2.54
N GLY A 144 -4.25 1.98 -2.60
CA GLY A 144 -4.06 3.18 -3.41
C GLY A 144 -3.96 2.91 -4.91
N TYR A 145 -5.04 2.50 -5.57
CA TYR A 145 -5.03 2.34 -7.03
C TYR A 145 -4.67 3.64 -7.73
N LEU A 146 -3.65 3.60 -8.58
CA LEU A 146 -3.13 4.77 -9.30
C LEU A 146 -3.37 4.72 -10.81
N GLY A 147 -4.18 3.75 -11.26
CA GLY A 147 -4.52 3.61 -12.67
C GLY A 147 -3.78 2.47 -13.38
N PHE A 148 -3.84 2.49 -14.70
CA PHE A 148 -3.20 1.52 -15.57
C PHE A 148 -2.87 2.10 -16.94
N THR A 149 -1.99 1.42 -17.67
CA THR A 149 -1.75 1.63 -19.10
C THR A 149 -1.69 0.29 -19.81
N ASN A 150 -2.10 0.25 -21.07
CA ASN A 150 -1.84 -0.87 -21.96
C ASN A 150 -0.46 -0.71 -22.63
N LEU A 151 0.34 -1.77 -22.62
CA LEU A 151 1.65 -1.82 -23.28
C LEU A 151 1.58 -2.57 -24.60
N ALA A 152 2.49 -2.22 -25.52
CA ALA A 152 2.66 -2.91 -26.80
C ALA A 152 3.35 -4.28 -26.66
N SER A 153 4.10 -4.47 -25.58
CA SER A 153 4.87 -5.67 -25.27
C SER A 153 4.93 -5.89 -23.75
N TYR A 154 5.29 -7.09 -23.32
CA TYR A 154 5.49 -7.41 -21.90
C TYR A 154 6.85 -6.87 -21.45
N ASP A 155 6.87 -5.60 -21.04
CA ASP A 155 8.06 -4.83 -20.73
C ASP A 155 7.99 -4.27 -19.30
N SER A 156 8.73 -4.90 -18.38
CA SER A 156 8.76 -4.50 -16.98
C SER A 156 9.48 -3.17 -16.75
N GLU A 157 10.50 -2.84 -17.53
CA GLU A 157 11.25 -1.58 -17.39
C GLU A 157 10.39 -0.39 -17.83
N LYS A 158 9.66 -0.55 -18.94
CA LYS A 158 8.70 0.47 -19.40
C LYS A 158 7.57 0.68 -18.39
N CYS A 159 7.10 -0.39 -17.76
CA CYS A 159 6.09 -0.30 -16.72
C CYS A 159 6.62 0.41 -15.45
N ALA A 160 7.84 0.08 -15.02
CA ALA A 160 8.52 0.76 -13.91
C ALA A 160 8.75 2.24 -14.18
N SER A 161 9.21 2.61 -15.38
CA SER A 161 9.40 4.01 -15.77
C SER A 161 8.10 4.82 -15.67
N LYS A 162 6.95 4.22 -16.02
CA LYS A 162 5.64 4.87 -15.84
C LYS A 162 5.25 4.98 -14.37
N CYS A 163 5.46 3.94 -13.56
CA CYS A 163 5.21 4.01 -12.12
C CYS A 163 6.06 5.12 -11.47
N ASN A 164 7.36 5.20 -11.79
CA ASN A 164 8.27 6.23 -11.26
C ASN A 164 7.86 7.67 -11.63
N ALA A 165 7.07 7.85 -12.69
CA ALA A 165 6.56 9.17 -13.09
C ALA A 165 5.25 9.56 -12.39
N ILE A 166 4.64 8.64 -11.62
CA ILE A 166 3.39 8.86 -10.89
C ILE A 166 3.75 9.07 -9.42
N SER A 167 3.44 10.28 -8.91
CA SER A 167 3.59 10.58 -7.48
C SER A 167 2.82 9.56 -6.63
N GLY A 168 3.47 9.03 -5.60
CA GLY A 168 2.91 8.02 -4.71
C GLY A 168 2.89 6.59 -5.26
N CYS A 169 3.42 6.31 -6.46
CA CYS A 169 3.48 4.94 -6.97
C CYS A 169 4.55 4.12 -6.24
N ALA A 170 4.09 3.15 -5.44
CA ALA A 170 4.94 2.26 -4.65
C ALA A 170 5.16 0.90 -5.33
N ALA A 171 4.27 0.51 -6.23
CA ALA A 171 4.35 -0.78 -6.89
C ALA A 171 3.56 -0.82 -8.20
N PHE A 172 3.84 -1.83 -9.01
CA PHE A 172 3.02 -2.14 -10.16
C PHE A 172 2.89 -3.65 -10.37
N ASN A 173 1.83 -4.03 -11.07
CA ASN A 173 1.72 -5.37 -11.64
C ASN A 173 1.69 -5.32 -13.17
N LEU A 174 2.30 -6.31 -13.82
CA LEU A 174 2.34 -6.45 -15.27
C LEU A 174 1.76 -7.82 -15.66
N TYR A 175 0.72 -7.84 -16.49
CA TYR A 175 0.01 -9.09 -16.82
C TYR A 175 -0.68 -9.06 -18.18
N TYR A 176 -1.10 -10.24 -18.65
CA TYR A 176 -1.98 -10.40 -19.81
C TYR A 176 -3.43 -10.54 -19.35
N GLU A 177 -4.34 -9.75 -19.93
CA GLU A 177 -5.78 -9.82 -19.69
C GLU A 177 -6.51 -10.28 -20.95
N ARG A 178 -7.35 -11.30 -20.81
CA ARG A 178 -8.28 -11.72 -21.85
C ARG A 178 -9.50 -10.82 -21.79
N ASP A 179 -9.63 -9.91 -22.74
CA ASP A 179 -10.77 -8.99 -22.85
C ASP A 179 -11.65 -9.31 -24.05
N PRO A 180 -12.95 -8.98 -24.02
CA PRO A 180 -13.82 -9.20 -25.17
C PRO A 180 -13.57 -8.14 -26.25
N SER A 181 -13.52 -8.53 -27.53
CA SER A 181 -13.35 -7.59 -28.66
C SER A 181 -14.55 -6.65 -28.86
N LYS A 182 -15.69 -6.96 -28.23
CA LYS A 182 -16.92 -6.18 -28.21
C LYS A 182 -17.50 -6.19 -26.79
N ASP A 183 -18.18 -5.13 -26.36
CA ASP A 183 -18.88 -5.14 -25.06
C ASP A 183 -19.95 -6.25 -25.05
N PRO A 184 -19.81 -7.31 -24.21
CA PRO A 184 -20.73 -8.43 -24.24
C PRO A 184 -22.16 -8.04 -23.90
N GLY A 185 -23.11 -8.44 -24.75
CA GLY A 185 -24.52 -8.17 -24.57
C GLY A 185 -25.37 -8.98 -25.55
N THR A 186 -26.66 -8.64 -25.66
CA THR A 186 -27.60 -9.37 -26.53
C THR A 186 -27.09 -9.44 -27.97
N GLY A 187 -26.93 -10.65 -28.51
CA GLY A 187 -26.43 -10.90 -29.87
C GLY A 187 -24.89 -10.95 -30.00
N CYS A 188 -24.15 -10.76 -28.91
CA CYS A 188 -22.70 -10.91 -28.83
C CYS A 188 -22.28 -11.32 -27.42
N GLU A 189 -22.98 -12.26 -26.81
CA GLU A 189 -22.82 -12.60 -25.39
C GLU A 189 -21.44 -13.18 -25.08
N ASN A 190 -20.79 -13.79 -26.06
CA ASN A 190 -19.43 -14.31 -26.00
C ASN A 190 -18.67 -13.97 -27.30
N PRO A 191 -18.22 -12.72 -27.48
CA PRO A 191 -17.48 -12.33 -28.68
C PRO A 191 -16.07 -12.95 -28.67
N SER A 192 -15.35 -12.85 -29.79
CA SER A 192 -13.91 -13.18 -29.82
C SER A 192 -13.15 -12.34 -28.80
N SER A 193 -12.04 -12.84 -28.28
CA SER A 193 -11.19 -12.08 -27.37
C SER A 193 -10.20 -11.16 -28.09
N THR A 194 -9.64 -10.25 -27.31
CA THR A 194 -8.38 -9.56 -27.54
C THR A 194 -7.54 -9.70 -26.27
N THR A 195 -6.22 -9.52 -26.40
CA THR A 195 -5.29 -9.69 -25.28
C THR A 195 -4.63 -8.36 -24.95
N ASN A 196 -4.97 -7.79 -23.81
CA ASN A 196 -4.32 -6.59 -23.30
C ASN A 196 -3.08 -6.95 -22.48
N ILE A 197 -2.01 -6.16 -22.59
CA ILE A 197 -0.83 -6.26 -21.74
C ILE A 197 -0.91 -5.10 -20.76
N LYS A 198 -1.43 -5.35 -19.56
CA LYS A 198 -1.75 -4.31 -18.59
C LYS A 198 -0.60 -4.07 -17.62
N CYS A 199 -0.22 -2.82 -17.49
CA CYS A 199 0.68 -2.29 -16.47
C CYS A 199 -0.17 -1.46 -15.51
N VAL A 200 -0.36 -1.93 -14.28
CA VAL A 200 -1.27 -1.32 -13.29
C VAL A 200 -0.49 -0.80 -12.10
N PHE A 201 -0.80 0.41 -11.66
CA PHE A 201 -0.05 1.17 -10.66
C PHE A 201 -0.76 1.17 -9.30
N TRP A 202 0.03 1.05 -8.23
CA TRP A 202 -0.46 0.96 -6.86
C TRP A 202 0.37 1.83 -5.92
N GLY A 203 -0.31 2.47 -4.97
CA GLY A 203 0.26 3.29 -3.93
C GLY A 203 0.69 2.51 -2.68
N GLY A 204 0.46 1.21 -2.65
CA GLY A 204 1.03 0.29 -1.67
C GLY A 204 1.66 -0.93 -2.35
N PRO A 205 2.29 -1.85 -1.60
CA PRO A 205 2.99 -2.97 -2.16
C PRO A 205 2.03 -3.99 -2.78
N VAL A 206 2.42 -4.53 -3.93
CA VAL A 206 1.80 -5.72 -4.51
C VAL A 206 2.43 -6.98 -3.91
N THR A 207 1.60 -7.96 -3.57
CA THR A 207 2.02 -9.24 -3.00
C THR A 207 1.25 -10.38 -3.64
N SER A 208 1.71 -11.63 -3.46
CA SER A 208 0.92 -12.79 -3.88
C SER A 208 -0.42 -12.88 -3.15
N SER A 209 -0.51 -12.41 -1.90
CA SER A 209 -1.75 -12.48 -1.11
C SER A 209 -2.82 -11.49 -1.58
N ASN A 210 -2.43 -10.33 -2.11
CA ASN A 210 -3.36 -9.37 -2.69
C ASN A 210 -3.51 -9.53 -4.22
N ALA A 211 -2.85 -10.52 -4.84
CA ALA A 211 -3.09 -10.97 -6.21
C ALA A 211 -4.34 -11.88 -6.29
N ASN A 212 -5.51 -11.31 -6.02
CA ASN A 212 -6.77 -12.04 -5.84
C ASN A 212 -7.85 -11.72 -6.88
N ASN A 213 -7.57 -10.83 -7.84
CA ASN A 213 -8.46 -10.60 -8.97
C ASN A 213 -8.12 -11.59 -10.10
N ALA A 214 -8.87 -12.69 -10.18
CA ALA A 214 -8.71 -13.71 -11.22
C ALA A 214 -9.51 -13.42 -12.51
N GLY A 215 -10.15 -12.25 -12.59
CA GLY A 215 -11.10 -11.91 -13.64
C GLY A 215 -12.55 -12.24 -13.26
N GLN A 216 -13.45 -12.12 -14.23
CA GLN A 216 -14.89 -12.16 -14.01
C GLN A 216 -15.64 -12.55 -15.28
N PHE A 217 -16.91 -12.94 -15.13
CA PHE A 217 -17.81 -13.09 -16.26
C PHE A 217 -18.44 -11.75 -16.66
N ARG A 218 -18.51 -11.51 -17.97
CA ARG A 218 -19.27 -10.43 -18.60
C ARG A 218 -20.23 -11.07 -19.61
N SER A 219 -21.50 -11.18 -19.23
CA SER A 219 -22.45 -12.06 -19.94
C SER A 219 -21.88 -13.49 -20.01
N LYS A 220 -21.67 -14.06 -21.21
CA LYS A 220 -21.08 -15.39 -21.40
C LYS A 220 -19.57 -15.36 -21.66
N PHE A 221 -18.95 -14.19 -21.74
CA PHE A 221 -17.51 -14.04 -21.91
C PHE A 221 -16.80 -14.07 -20.55
N GLN A 222 -15.77 -14.90 -20.42
CA GLN A 222 -14.93 -14.95 -19.22
C GLN A 222 -13.65 -14.13 -19.43
N VAL A 223 -13.53 -13.04 -18.66
CA VAL A 223 -12.27 -12.31 -18.50
C VAL A 223 -11.38 -13.12 -17.56
N VAL A 224 -10.13 -13.32 -17.96
CA VAL A 224 -9.12 -14.04 -17.16
C VAL A 224 -7.77 -13.33 -17.27
N ILE A 225 -6.95 -13.53 -16.25
CA ILE A 225 -5.62 -12.93 -16.14
C ILE A 225 -4.57 -14.04 -16.16
N ALA A 226 -3.46 -13.82 -16.86
CA ALA A 226 -2.35 -14.76 -16.93
C ALA A 226 -1.01 -14.02 -16.98
N GLY A 227 0.08 -14.71 -16.60
CA GLY A 227 1.42 -14.15 -16.68
C GLY A 227 1.60 -12.90 -15.80
N SER A 228 0.97 -12.86 -14.62
CA SER A 228 1.01 -11.70 -13.74
C SER A 228 2.29 -11.68 -12.90
N ASN A 229 3.08 -10.62 -13.06
CA ASN A 229 4.24 -10.31 -12.22
C ASN A 229 3.95 -9.07 -11.36
N GLY A 230 4.45 -9.06 -10.13
CA GLY A 230 4.37 -7.93 -9.22
C GLY A 230 5.75 -7.40 -8.87
N TYR A 231 5.91 -6.08 -8.90
CA TYR A 231 7.16 -5.39 -8.61
C TYR A 231 6.89 -4.27 -7.61
N VAL A 232 7.67 -4.21 -6.54
CA VAL A 232 7.56 -3.20 -5.48
C VAL A 232 8.81 -2.33 -5.52
N ASN A 233 8.63 -1.01 -5.46
CA ASN A 233 9.72 -0.06 -5.41
C ASN A 233 10.49 -0.22 -4.10
N ASN A 234 11.82 -0.23 -4.16
CA ASN A 234 12.69 -0.39 -2.99
C ASN A 234 12.84 0.91 -2.19
N THR A 235 12.33 2.03 -2.72
CA THR A 235 12.36 3.33 -2.08
C THR A 235 10.95 3.84 -1.80
N ILE A 236 10.83 4.71 -0.81
CA ILE A 236 9.65 5.52 -0.57
C ILE A 236 10.04 6.99 -0.61
N GLU A 237 9.07 7.85 -0.89
CA GLU A 237 9.28 9.30 -0.87
C GLU A 237 9.77 9.75 0.51
N PRO A 238 10.80 10.62 0.57
CA PRO A 238 11.25 11.21 1.82
C PRO A 238 10.14 12.02 2.50
N ALA A 239 10.22 12.10 3.83
CA ALA A 239 9.40 13.01 4.61
C ALA A 239 10.24 14.23 5.01
N ASP A 240 9.87 15.41 4.51
CA ASP A 240 10.59 16.65 4.79
C ASP A 240 10.68 16.93 6.29
N GLY A 241 11.87 17.30 6.77
CA GLY A 241 12.14 17.51 8.19
C GLY A 241 12.45 16.23 9.00
N PHE A 242 12.37 15.06 8.37
CA PHE A 242 12.65 13.77 9.00
C PHE A 242 13.87 13.06 8.39
N SER A 243 14.36 12.05 9.10
CA SER A 243 15.46 11.19 8.69
C SER A 243 15.08 10.32 7.49
N SER A 244 16.07 9.69 6.88
CA SER A 244 15.82 8.56 5.98
C SER A 244 14.96 7.48 6.67
N PRO A 245 14.10 6.78 5.91
CA PRO A 245 13.20 5.80 6.48
C PRO A 245 13.92 4.56 7.00
N ASN A 246 13.47 4.04 8.15
CA ASN A 246 13.84 2.70 8.61
C ASN A 246 12.73 1.72 8.25
N TYR A 247 13.02 0.73 7.41
CA TYR A 247 12.04 -0.27 7.00
C TYR A 247 11.86 -1.36 8.07
N TYR A 248 10.59 -1.61 8.42
CA TYR A 248 10.17 -2.60 9.43
C TYR A 248 9.36 -3.77 8.85
N GLY A 249 9.13 -3.79 7.53
CA GLY A 249 8.40 -4.87 6.89
C GLY A 249 6.96 -5.00 7.39
N ASN A 250 6.66 -6.14 8.01
CA ASN A 250 5.33 -6.49 8.52
C ASN A 250 5.20 -6.28 10.04
N THR A 251 6.05 -5.42 10.60
CA THR A 251 6.03 -5.07 12.02
C THR A 251 5.96 -3.57 12.21
N ALA A 252 5.30 -3.13 13.28
CA ALA A 252 5.22 -1.74 13.71
C ALA A 252 5.89 -1.59 15.08
N ILE A 253 6.19 -0.35 15.44
CA ILE A 253 6.79 0.00 16.73
C ILE A 253 5.82 -0.36 17.85
N ASP A 254 6.31 -1.21 18.75
CA ASP A 254 5.73 -1.47 20.06
C ASP A 254 6.58 -0.72 21.09
N ALA A 255 6.22 0.54 21.33
CA ALA A 255 7.03 1.45 22.12
C ALA A 255 6.94 1.14 23.62
N PRO A 256 8.06 0.94 24.33
CA PRO A 256 8.03 0.94 25.79
C PRO A 256 7.86 2.37 26.34
N VAL A 257 7.86 2.48 27.67
CA VAL A 257 8.01 3.78 28.34
C VAL A 257 9.42 4.35 28.15
N ASP A 258 9.56 5.66 28.27
CA ASP A 258 10.85 6.35 28.21
C ASP A 258 11.75 6.05 29.42
N CYS A 259 12.94 6.65 29.43
CA CYS A 259 13.93 6.49 30.48
C CYS A 259 13.50 7.03 31.87
N ASN A 260 12.38 7.77 31.93
CA ASN A 260 11.74 8.30 33.13
C ASN A 260 10.43 7.56 33.47
N GLY A 261 10.11 6.47 32.77
CA GLY A 261 8.91 5.67 32.99
C GLY A 261 7.63 6.31 32.44
N GLN A 262 7.72 7.27 31.53
CA GLN A 262 6.57 7.95 30.91
C GLN A 262 6.24 7.38 29.54
N SER A 263 4.96 7.38 29.17
CA SER A 263 4.56 7.04 27.80
C SER A 263 5.09 8.07 26.82
N THR A 264 5.56 7.61 25.67
CA THR A 264 5.99 8.46 24.56
C THR A 264 4.95 8.57 23.46
N PHE A 265 3.90 7.75 23.52
CA PHE A 265 2.86 7.72 22.51
C PHE A 265 1.97 8.97 22.60
N LEU A 266 1.80 9.65 21.48
CA LEU A 266 1.06 10.91 21.37
C LEU A 266 -0.31 10.74 20.70
N GLY A 267 -0.58 9.56 20.14
CA GLY A 267 -1.82 9.23 19.44
C GLY A 267 -1.57 8.73 18.03
N SER A 268 -2.66 8.28 17.40
CA SER A 268 -2.63 7.73 16.04
C SER A 268 -3.48 8.56 15.07
N LYS A 269 -3.22 8.35 13.77
CA LYS A 269 -4.02 8.83 12.65
C LYS A 269 -4.19 7.69 11.64
N VAL A 270 -5.30 7.71 10.91
CA VAL A 270 -5.52 6.83 9.76
C VAL A 270 -5.85 7.68 8.54
N PHE A 271 -5.17 7.40 7.44
CA PHE A 271 -5.36 8.06 6.16
C PHE A 271 -5.97 7.08 5.15
N THR A 272 -6.97 7.55 4.41
CA THR A 272 -7.70 6.77 3.40
C THR A 272 -7.80 7.55 2.09
N GLY A 273 -8.24 6.88 1.02
CA GLY A 273 -8.55 7.55 -0.25
C GLY A 273 -7.36 7.94 -1.13
N GLY A 274 -6.12 7.62 -0.74
CA GLY A 274 -4.91 7.93 -1.51
C GLY A 274 -3.81 6.88 -1.42
N PRO A 275 -2.65 7.11 -2.06
CA PRO A 275 -1.49 6.22 -1.97
C PRO A 275 -0.84 6.27 -0.58
N PHE A 276 0.13 5.38 -0.33
CA PHE A 276 0.95 5.45 0.86
C PHE A 276 1.96 6.58 0.71
N ASP A 277 1.95 7.51 1.67
CA ASP A 277 2.78 8.70 1.64
C ASP A 277 3.24 9.10 3.04
N ALA A 278 4.55 9.04 3.28
CA ALA A 278 5.13 9.36 4.58
C ALA A 278 4.96 10.84 4.96
N SER A 279 4.78 11.74 3.98
CA SER A 279 4.54 13.16 4.23
C SER A 279 3.24 13.41 5.02
N LEU A 280 2.24 12.53 4.89
CA LEU A 280 0.99 12.62 5.65
C LEU A 280 1.26 12.45 7.15
N CYS A 281 2.13 11.51 7.51
CA CYS A 281 2.56 11.33 8.90
C CYS A 281 3.43 12.48 9.41
N ALA A 282 4.31 13.02 8.57
CA ALA A 282 5.09 14.20 8.91
C ALA A 282 4.18 15.41 9.21
N ALA A 283 3.23 15.69 8.31
CA ALA A 283 2.19 16.71 8.47
C ALA A 283 1.39 16.52 9.76
N ALA A 284 0.98 15.28 10.08
CA ALA A 284 0.29 14.97 11.32
C ALA A 284 1.18 15.18 12.57
N CYS A 285 2.46 14.79 12.49
CA CYS A 285 3.45 14.98 13.54
C CYS A 285 3.67 16.48 13.83
N ASP A 286 3.78 17.30 12.80
CA ASP A 286 3.94 18.76 12.91
C ASP A 286 2.68 19.42 13.50
N ALA A 287 1.50 19.08 13.00
CA ALA A 287 0.24 19.60 13.51
C ALA A 287 -0.02 19.20 14.97
N GLN A 288 0.28 17.94 15.33
CA GLN A 288 0.21 17.47 16.72
C GLN A 288 1.20 18.22 17.62
N SER A 289 2.41 18.47 17.14
CA SER A 289 3.43 19.24 17.85
C SER A 289 2.99 20.68 18.11
N ALA A 290 2.40 21.34 17.11
CA ALA A 290 1.89 22.71 17.26
C ALA A 290 0.79 22.80 18.33
N THR A 291 -0.10 21.82 18.39
CA THR A 291 -1.14 21.72 19.43
C THR A 291 -0.53 21.45 20.81
N ASN A 292 0.39 20.48 20.91
CA ASN A 292 1.01 20.10 22.17
C ASN A 292 1.88 21.21 22.76
N LEU A 293 2.59 21.98 21.92
CA LEU A 293 3.41 23.10 22.35
C LEU A 293 2.56 24.18 23.06
N LYS A 294 1.39 24.52 22.51
CA LYS A 294 0.44 25.47 23.12
C LYS A 294 -0.09 24.98 24.48
N ALA A 295 -0.19 23.67 24.64
CA ALA A 295 -0.64 23.01 25.87
C ALA A 295 0.51 22.65 26.84
N ASN A 296 1.74 23.06 26.55
CA ASN A 296 2.95 22.67 27.29
C ASN A 296 3.10 21.15 27.48
N LYS A 297 2.83 20.39 26.42
CA LYS A 297 2.94 18.92 26.34
C LYS A 297 4.08 18.50 25.40
N ALA A 298 4.50 17.24 25.50
CA ALA A 298 5.53 16.67 24.64
C ALA A 298 5.16 16.80 23.15
N THR A 299 6.10 17.23 22.32
CA THR A 299 5.93 17.37 20.87
C THR A 299 6.32 16.07 20.16
N CYS A 300 5.82 15.87 18.94
CA CYS A 300 6.13 14.71 18.13
C CYS A 300 7.56 14.80 17.58
N LYS A 301 8.31 13.71 17.71
CA LYS A 301 9.74 13.58 17.34
C LYS A 301 10.00 12.36 16.48
N PHE A 302 9.05 11.45 16.40
CA PHE A 302 9.16 10.23 15.64
C PHE A 302 7.76 9.76 15.24
N PHE A 303 7.66 9.16 14.06
CA PHE A 303 6.45 8.45 13.67
C PHE A 303 6.78 7.09 13.06
N ASN A 304 5.85 6.15 13.26
CA ASN A 304 5.82 4.90 12.52
C ASN A 304 4.56 4.88 11.65
N THR A 305 4.76 4.76 10.34
CA THR A 305 3.70 4.67 9.34
C THR A 305 3.67 3.28 8.71
N TYR A 306 2.48 2.73 8.46
CA TYR A 306 2.32 1.40 7.87
C TYR A 306 0.96 1.23 7.21
N ILE A 307 0.82 0.25 6.33
CA ILE A 307 -0.48 -0.17 5.81
C ILE A 307 -1.12 -1.12 6.80
N LEU A 308 -2.28 -0.73 7.32
CA LEU A 308 -3.12 -1.57 8.17
C LEU A 308 -4.14 -2.30 7.30
N SER A 309 -4.22 -3.62 7.45
CA SER A 309 -5.22 -4.44 6.78
C SER A 309 -6.20 -5.05 7.76
N ARG A 310 -7.48 -5.08 7.39
CA ARG A 310 -8.56 -5.82 8.05
C ARG A 310 -8.93 -7.02 7.19
N ASN A 311 -8.83 -8.23 7.73
CA ASN A 311 -9.18 -9.47 7.03
C ASN A 311 -8.53 -9.58 5.62
N ASN A 312 -7.24 -9.22 5.53
CA ASN A 312 -6.42 -9.18 4.32
C ASN A 312 -6.78 -8.08 3.29
N VAL A 313 -7.66 -7.14 3.65
CA VAL A 313 -7.95 -5.95 2.84
C VAL A 313 -7.29 -4.74 3.48
N ALA A 314 -6.47 -4.00 2.73
CA ALA A 314 -5.87 -2.76 3.21
C ALA A 314 -6.97 -1.72 3.45
N ILE A 315 -7.09 -1.23 4.68
CA ILE A 315 -8.12 -0.24 5.07
C ILE A 315 -7.58 1.19 5.12
N GLY A 316 -6.26 1.37 5.22
CA GLY A 316 -5.65 2.69 5.26
C GLY A 316 -4.16 2.65 5.57
N GLN A 317 -3.53 3.82 5.42
CA GLN A 317 -2.23 4.09 6.00
C GLN A 317 -2.44 4.52 7.46
N TYR A 318 -1.85 3.78 8.39
CA TYR A 318 -1.92 4.06 9.82
C TYR A 318 -0.63 4.71 10.29
N CYS A 319 -0.78 5.70 11.16
CA CYS A 319 0.32 6.53 11.63
C CYS A 319 0.32 6.59 13.16
N ASN A 320 1.41 6.13 13.79
CA ASN A 320 1.64 6.30 15.22
C ASN A 320 2.63 7.42 15.46
N LEU A 321 2.29 8.37 16.33
CA LEU A 321 3.11 9.52 16.67
C LEU A 321 3.74 9.37 18.06
N TYR A 322 5.01 9.72 18.19
CA TYR A 322 5.78 9.55 19.42
C TYR A 322 6.60 10.79 19.76
N SER A 323 6.80 11.04 21.05
CA SER A 323 7.67 12.11 21.55
C SER A 323 9.16 11.76 21.55
N GLN A 324 9.53 10.52 21.19
CA GLN A 324 10.93 10.13 21.00
C GLN A 324 11.08 9.08 19.91
N THR A 325 12.28 9.03 19.34
CA THR A 325 12.71 7.99 18.41
C THR A 325 12.82 6.64 19.09
N TRP A 326 12.37 5.61 18.37
CA TRP A 326 12.52 4.22 18.75
C TRP A 326 13.40 3.47 17.75
N ALA A 327 14.28 2.62 18.29
CA ALA A 327 15.14 1.76 17.48
C ALA A 327 14.35 0.63 16.83
N ASN A 328 14.88 0.09 15.71
CA ASN A 328 14.27 -1.01 14.95
C ASN A 328 13.99 -2.26 15.82
N SER A 329 14.73 -2.48 16.91
CA SER A 329 14.49 -3.58 17.84
C SER A 329 13.13 -3.54 18.53
N TYR A 330 12.46 -2.39 18.54
CA TYR A 330 11.11 -2.23 19.07
C TYR A 330 10.02 -2.43 18.00
N ALA A 331 10.38 -2.61 16.72
CA ALA A 331 9.42 -2.97 15.68
C ALA A 331 9.02 -4.44 15.82
N THR A 332 8.07 -4.72 16.71
CA THR A 332 7.66 -6.08 17.08
C THR A 332 6.15 -6.31 16.98
N TYR A 333 5.35 -5.24 16.88
CA TYR A 333 3.91 -5.35 16.75
C TYR A 333 3.52 -5.85 15.35
N THR A 334 2.86 -7.00 15.26
CA THR A 334 2.47 -7.63 13.97
C THR A 334 1.00 -7.41 13.61
N GLY A 335 0.22 -6.82 14.51
CA GLY A 335 -1.24 -6.74 14.42
C GLY A 335 -1.93 -7.42 15.61
N SER A 336 -3.25 -7.50 15.55
CA SER A 336 -4.10 -8.02 16.62
C SER A 336 -5.41 -8.59 16.08
N ASN A 337 -6.19 -9.24 16.93
CA ASN A 337 -7.55 -9.67 16.60
C ASN A 337 -8.52 -8.93 17.51
N SER A 338 -9.58 -8.36 16.94
CA SER A 338 -10.64 -7.67 17.70
C SER A 338 -11.96 -7.74 16.96
N GLY A 339 -13.06 -7.92 17.68
CA GLY A 339 -14.41 -7.94 17.10
C GLY A 339 -14.63 -8.99 16.00
N GLY A 340 -13.90 -10.10 16.01
CA GLY A 340 -13.93 -11.11 14.94
C GLY A 340 -13.12 -10.75 13.69
N ASN A 341 -12.49 -9.58 13.66
CA ASN A 341 -11.60 -9.13 12.61
C ASN A 341 -10.14 -9.41 12.96
N LYS A 342 -9.35 -9.78 11.93
CA LYS A 342 -7.91 -9.87 12.01
C LYS A 342 -7.27 -8.61 11.42
N TYR A 343 -6.47 -7.93 12.22
CA TYR A 343 -5.69 -6.76 11.81
C TYR A 343 -4.23 -7.14 11.61
N THR A 344 -3.63 -6.71 10.51
CA THR A 344 -2.22 -7.01 10.19
C THR A 344 -1.48 -5.78 9.70
N VAL A 345 -0.20 -5.69 10.08
CA VAL A 345 0.74 -4.65 9.63
C VAL A 345 1.49 -5.10 8.38
N SER A 346 1.67 -4.18 7.43
CA SER A 346 2.56 -4.35 6.29
C SER A 346 3.13 -3.01 5.86
N TYR A 347 4.20 -3.02 5.05
CA TYR A 347 4.79 -1.81 4.48
C TYR A 347 5.10 -0.72 5.52
N SER A 348 5.72 -1.15 6.61
CA SER A 348 5.96 -0.32 7.80
C SER A 348 7.31 0.38 7.75
N TYR A 349 7.32 1.67 8.12
CA TYR A 349 8.50 2.52 8.13
C TYR A 349 8.51 3.44 9.35
N GLY A 350 9.70 3.70 9.91
CA GLY A 350 9.91 4.67 10.98
C GLY A 350 10.75 5.86 10.54
N PHE A 351 10.39 7.03 11.05
CA PHE A 351 11.02 8.30 10.70
C PHE A 351 11.27 9.13 11.96
N SER A 352 12.50 9.61 12.13
CA SER A 352 12.90 10.48 13.25
C SER A 352 12.99 11.92 12.79
N ALA A 353 12.53 12.87 13.59
CA ALA A 353 12.72 14.28 13.30
C ALA A 353 14.21 14.62 13.24
N SER A 354 14.65 15.24 12.14
CA SER A 354 16.07 15.49 11.88
C SER A 354 16.68 16.52 12.83
N ALA A 355 15.87 17.49 13.29
CA ALA A 355 16.32 18.54 14.18
C ALA A 355 16.51 18.06 15.64
N ASP A 356 15.66 17.13 16.08
CA ASP A 356 15.66 16.60 17.45
C ASP A 356 14.91 15.26 17.48
N ALA A 357 15.64 14.19 17.73
CA ALA A 357 15.09 12.84 17.81
C ALA A 357 14.30 12.55 19.09
N GLY A 358 14.22 13.51 20.03
CA GLY A 358 13.49 13.37 21.28
C GLY A 358 14.17 12.47 22.31
N THR A 359 15.49 12.31 22.24
CA THR A 359 16.24 11.41 23.13
C THR A 359 15.98 11.71 24.60
N CYS A 360 15.37 10.74 25.31
CA CYS A 360 15.12 10.85 26.74
C CYS A 360 16.43 11.04 27.52
N LYS A 361 16.43 12.01 28.43
CA LYS A 361 17.53 12.28 29.36
C LYS A 361 17.05 11.97 30.78
N LYS A 362 17.83 11.16 31.51
CA LYS A 362 17.62 11.02 32.96
C LYS A 362 18.09 12.33 33.63
N PRO A 363 17.29 12.91 34.54
CA PRO A 363 17.65 14.11 35.27
C PRO A 363 18.87 13.90 36.18
#